data_AF-A0A1Y1VQX1-F1
#
_entry.id   AF-A0A1Y1VQX1-F1
#
_cell.length_a   1.000
_cell.length_b   1.000
_cell.length_c   1.000
_cell.angle_alpha   90.00
_cell.angle_beta   90.00
_cell.angle_gamma   90.00
#
_symmetry.space_group_name_H-M   'P 1'
#
loop_
_entity.id
_entity.type
_entity.pdbx_description
1 polymer ?
#
loop_
_entity_poly.entity_id
_entity_poly.type
_entity_poly.pdbx_seq_one_letter_code
_entity_poly.pdbx_strand_id
1 'polypeptide(L)'
;NNETDQLLNAIEYHNVEKVKAIIERANKTEKLLNLNEKDEKGRDPFILACIKNVEITELLLGYAESRNIVLDLNGKSNFGDYPLIWACIKNNIEIIELLISYADRHQITLILNDKSELGDYPLYWACNKDNIEIANLLINYANSHQILLNLNETNELGDYPLLLACRKNNYDMIKLLMSYSEKHQLLLNLNEKNKDGLYPILEATYNKNSEIVKLLIEYSKRNNQVLNLNEKDNWGNYIL
;
A
#
# COMPACT_ATOMS: atom_id res chain seq x y z
N ASN A 1 25.51 5.50 -18.28
CA ASN A 1 24.95 6.19 -19.47
C ASN A 1 25.01 5.36 -20.75
N ASN A 2 24.56 4.10 -20.70
CA ASN A 2 24.05 3.33 -21.85
C ASN A 2 23.44 2.05 -21.27
N GLU A 3 24.11 1.43 -20.29
CA GLU A 3 23.62 0.18 -19.67
C GLU A 3 22.48 0.39 -18.68
N THR A 4 22.53 1.44 -17.83
CA THR A 4 21.40 1.83 -16.99
C THR A 4 20.17 2.15 -17.85
N ASP A 5 20.35 2.93 -18.93
CA ASP A 5 19.25 3.29 -19.85
C ASP A 5 18.69 2.06 -20.58
N GLN A 6 19.57 1.14 -21.01
CA GLN A 6 19.17 -0.15 -21.59
C GLN A 6 18.41 -1.01 -20.59
N LEU A 7 18.81 -1.00 -19.32
CA LEU A 7 18.16 -1.73 -18.24
C LEU A 7 16.78 -1.13 -17.96
N LEU A 8 16.69 0.17 -17.71
CA LEU A 8 15.42 0.90 -17.52
C LEU A 8 14.46 0.64 -18.68
N ASN A 9 14.94 0.72 -19.93
CA ASN A 9 14.13 0.42 -21.12
C ASN A 9 13.67 -1.05 -21.14
N ALA A 10 14.56 -2.01 -20.83
CA ALA A 10 14.19 -3.42 -20.77
C ALA A 10 13.10 -3.68 -19.72
N ILE A 11 13.20 -3.05 -18.55
CA ILE A 11 12.22 -3.17 -17.46
C ILE A 11 10.89 -2.50 -17.84
N GLU A 12 10.93 -1.29 -18.42
CA GLU A 12 9.73 -0.54 -18.84
C GLU A 12 8.84 -1.36 -19.81
N TYR A 13 9.48 -2.11 -20.71
CA TYR A 13 8.83 -3.01 -21.67
C TYR A 13 8.72 -4.46 -21.20
N HIS A 14 8.94 -4.74 -19.91
CA HIS A 14 8.81 -6.07 -19.29
C HIS A 14 9.63 -7.16 -20.00
N ASN A 15 10.77 -6.80 -20.58
CA ASN A 15 11.62 -7.71 -21.34
C ASN A 15 12.61 -8.44 -20.42
N VAL A 16 12.12 -9.50 -19.78
CA VAL A 16 12.87 -10.36 -18.84
C VAL A 16 14.19 -10.84 -19.43
N GLU A 17 14.17 -11.37 -20.65
CA GLU A 17 15.37 -11.94 -21.28
C GLU A 17 16.45 -10.89 -21.54
N LYS A 18 16.05 -9.66 -21.91
CA LYS A 18 16.99 -8.55 -22.05
C LYS A 18 17.56 -8.13 -20.70
N VAL A 19 16.77 -8.15 -19.62
CA VAL A 19 17.26 -7.89 -18.26
C VAL A 19 18.29 -8.95 -17.84
N LYS A 20 17.99 -10.25 -18.05
CA LYS A 20 18.93 -11.36 -17.79
C LYS A 20 20.25 -11.15 -18.55
N ALA A 21 20.18 -10.86 -19.84
CA ALA A 21 21.37 -10.63 -20.67
C ALA A 21 22.21 -9.43 -20.18
N ILE A 22 21.57 -8.36 -19.71
CA ILE A 22 22.27 -7.19 -19.13
C ILE A 22 22.97 -7.58 -17.82
N ILE A 23 22.28 -8.29 -16.93
CA ILE A 23 22.85 -8.78 -15.66
C ILE A 23 24.03 -9.72 -15.91
N GLU A 24 23.91 -10.65 -16.85
CA GLU A 24 25.00 -11.57 -17.22
C GLU A 24 26.23 -10.82 -17.75
N ARG A 25 26.02 -9.79 -18.58
CA ARG A 25 27.12 -8.96 -19.10
C ARG A 25 27.80 -8.17 -17.99
N ALA A 26 27.02 -7.55 -17.10
CA ALA A 26 27.55 -6.86 -15.94
C ALA A 26 28.37 -7.82 -15.06
N ASN A 27 27.89 -9.07 -14.90
CA ASN A 27 28.59 -10.07 -14.13
C ASN A 27 29.96 -10.46 -14.68
N LYS A 28 30.12 -10.43 -16.01
CA LYS A 28 31.38 -10.75 -16.71
C LYS A 28 32.40 -9.60 -16.73
N THR A 29 31.96 -8.35 -16.55
CA THR A 29 32.78 -7.17 -16.85
C THR A 29 33.28 -6.42 -15.61
N GLU A 30 33.03 -6.95 -14.40
CA GLU A 30 33.26 -6.28 -13.09
C GLU A 30 32.56 -4.91 -12.93
N LYS A 31 31.87 -4.44 -13.97
CA LYS A 31 31.14 -3.19 -13.97
C LYS A 31 29.79 -3.36 -13.29
N LEU A 32 29.56 -2.56 -12.25
CA LEU A 32 28.32 -2.57 -11.49
C LEU A 32 27.20 -1.84 -12.24
N LEU A 33 26.02 -2.44 -12.29
CA LEU A 33 24.80 -1.74 -12.70
C LEU A 33 24.39 -0.79 -11.57
N ASN A 34 24.03 0.45 -11.92
CA ASN A 34 23.47 1.37 -10.96
C ASN A 34 21.96 1.11 -10.83
N LEU A 35 21.54 0.51 -9.72
CA LEU A 35 20.14 0.14 -9.47
C LEU A 35 19.33 1.23 -8.77
N ASN A 36 19.99 2.30 -8.33
CA ASN A 36 19.38 3.43 -7.62
C ASN A 36 19.45 4.74 -8.42
N GLU A 37 19.92 4.68 -9.68
CA GLU A 37 19.93 5.82 -10.60
C GLU A 37 18.52 6.09 -11.12
N LYS A 38 18.00 7.28 -10.83
CA LYS A 38 16.64 7.65 -11.22
C LYS A 38 16.58 8.14 -12.67
N ASP A 39 15.53 7.73 -13.38
CA ASP A 39 15.16 8.26 -14.68
C ASP A 39 14.54 9.68 -14.58
N GLU A 40 14.15 10.27 -15.71
CA GLU A 40 13.51 11.60 -15.76
C GLU A 40 12.19 11.70 -14.98
N LYS A 41 11.56 10.56 -14.65
CA LYS A 41 10.34 10.48 -13.82
C LYS A 41 10.66 10.17 -12.35
N GLY A 42 11.93 10.17 -11.96
CA GLY A 42 12.37 9.89 -10.60
C GLY A 42 12.36 8.40 -10.24
N ARG A 43 12.22 7.49 -11.20
CA ARG A 43 12.14 6.04 -10.97
C ARG A 43 13.50 5.42 -11.19
N ASP A 44 14.01 4.68 -10.22
CA ASP A 44 15.18 3.84 -10.41
C ASP A 44 14.78 2.46 -11.02
N PRO A 45 15.74 1.66 -11.50
CA PRO A 45 15.48 0.32 -12.01
C PRO A 45 14.68 -0.57 -11.06
N PHE A 46 14.89 -0.47 -9.75
CA PHE A 46 14.22 -1.33 -8.78
C PHE A 46 12.76 -0.95 -8.58
N ILE A 47 12.45 0.34 -8.37
CA ILE A 47 11.09 0.88 -8.35
C ILE A 47 10.36 0.47 -9.63
N LEU A 48 11.02 0.62 -10.78
CA LEU A 48 10.42 0.28 -12.07
C LEU A 48 10.14 -1.23 -12.17
N ALA A 49 11.02 -2.09 -11.68
CA ALA A 49 10.78 -3.53 -11.65
C ALA A 49 9.57 -3.89 -10.78
N CYS A 50 9.46 -3.32 -9.58
CA CYS A 50 8.32 -3.53 -8.68
C CYS A 50 6.98 -3.11 -9.31
N ILE A 51 6.98 -2.09 -10.17
CA ILE A 51 5.78 -1.66 -10.91
C ILE A 51 5.39 -2.64 -12.01
N LYS A 52 6.39 -3.30 -12.61
CA LYS A 52 6.28 -3.92 -13.93
C LYS A 52 6.18 -5.44 -13.87
N ASN A 53 7.06 -6.11 -13.13
CA ASN A 53 7.19 -7.56 -13.24
C ASN A 53 7.89 -8.17 -12.02
N VAL A 54 7.30 -9.25 -11.48
CA VAL A 54 7.83 -10.01 -10.35
C VAL A 54 9.19 -10.62 -10.66
N GLU A 55 9.32 -11.38 -11.74
CA GLU A 55 10.57 -12.05 -12.13
C GLU A 55 11.71 -11.04 -12.31
N ILE A 56 11.43 -9.88 -12.91
CA ILE A 56 12.43 -8.80 -13.00
C ILE A 56 12.81 -8.28 -11.61
N THR A 57 11.85 -8.14 -10.70
CA THR A 57 12.10 -7.72 -9.31
C THR A 57 13.03 -8.72 -8.61
N GLU A 58 12.76 -10.02 -8.72
CA GLU A 58 13.60 -11.09 -8.18
C GLU A 58 15.01 -11.08 -8.77
N LEU A 59 15.12 -10.89 -10.09
CA LEU A 59 16.42 -10.79 -10.78
C LEU A 59 17.25 -9.62 -10.25
N LEU A 60 16.63 -8.45 -10.04
CA LEU A 60 17.33 -7.28 -9.50
C LEU A 60 17.70 -7.46 -8.04
N LEU A 61 16.84 -8.06 -7.22
CA LEU A 61 17.14 -8.40 -5.82
C LEU A 61 18.34 -9.36 -5.75
N GLY A 62 18.31 -10.45 -6.52
CA GLY A 62 19.39 -11.44 -6.56
C GLY A 62 20.72 -10.83 -7.06
N TYR A 63 20.66 -9.96 -8.06
CA TYR A 63 21.85 -9.25 -8.52
C TYR A 63 22.40 -8.30 -7.44
N ALA A 64 21.52 -7.53 -6.78
CA ALA A 64 21.92 -6.62 -5.71
C ALA A 64 22.62 -7.36 -4.56
N GLU A 65 22.07 -8.49 -4.12
CA GLU A 65 22.67 -9.37 -3.10
C GLU A 65 24.06 -9.87 -3.54
N SER A 66 24.16 -10.40 -4.76
CA SER A 66 25.43 -10.94 -5.29
C SER A 66 26.55 -9.91 -5.42
N ARG A 67 26.18 -8.61 -5.43
CA ARG A 67 27.10 -7.48 -5.61
C ARG A 67 27.20 -6.59 -4.38
N ASN A 68 26.56 -6.96 -3.27
CA ASN A 68 26.47 -6.14 -2.05
C ASN A 68 25.98 -4.70 -2.34
N ILE A 69 25.01 -4.58 -3.24
CA ILE A 69 24.33 -3.30 -3.54
C ILE A 69 23.14 -3.19 -2.59
N VAL A 70 23.08 -2.10 -1.83
CA VAL A 70 21.92 -1.76 -1.01
C VAL A 70 20.91 -1.01 -1.88
N LEU A 71 19.72 -1.60 -2.04
CA LEU A 71 18.62 -0.99 -2.79
C LEU A 71 17.91 0.07 -1.95
N ASP A 72 17.51 1.17 -2.58
CA ASP A 72 16.62 2.17 -1.95
C ASP A 72 15.15 1.71 -2.04
N LEU A 73 14.71 0.93 -1.05
CA LEU A 73 13.32 0.43 -1.00
C LEU A 73 12.26 1.51 -0.72
N ASN A 74 12.69 2.71 -0.31
CA ASN A 74 11.81 3.82 0.05
C ASN A 74 11.92 5.00 -0.94
N GLY A 75 12.72 4.81 -2.01
CA GLY A 75 12.91 5.80 -3.04
C GLY A 75 11.58 6.22 -3.65
N LYS A 76 11.33 7.53 -3.66
CA LYS A 76 10.13 8.10 -4.29
C LYS A 76 10.41 8.52 -5.73
N SER A 77 9.45 8.24 -6.60
CA SER A 77 9.34 8.84 -7.92
C SER A 77 8.93 10.31 -7.83
N ASN A 78 8.93 11.03 -8.96
CA ASN A 78 8.49 12.41 -9.00
C ASN A 78 7.01 12.59 -8.62
N PHE A 79 6.21 11.52 -8.62
CA PHE A 79 4.80 11.50 -8.21
C PHE A 79 4.60 11.10 -6.74
N GLY A 80 5.70 11.04 -5.96
CA GLY A 80 5.67 10.63 -4.56
C GLY A 80 5.50 9.13 -4.32
N ASP A 81 5.23 8.33 -5.36
CA ASP A 81 5.08 6.88 -5.23
C ASP A 81 6.42 6.18 -4.98
N TYR A 82 6.38 5.12 -4.19
CA TYR A 82 7.51 4.28 -3.79
C TYR A 82 7.17 2.78 -3.95
N PRO A 83 8.15 1.85 -3.87
CA PRO A 83 7.93 0.44 -4.23
C PRO A 83 6.72 -0.21 -3.54
N LEU A 84 6.58 -0.04 -2.22
CA LEU A 84 5.51 -0.68 -1.46
C LEU A 84 4.12 -0.17 -1.84
N ILE A 85 3.93 1.14 -2.02
CA ILE A 85 2.62 1.66 -2.44
C ILE A 85 2.24 1.18 -3.84
N TRP A 86 3.21 1.06 -4.77
CA TRP A 86 2.96 0.48 -6.09
C TRP A 86 2.56 -0.98 -6.03
N ALA A 87 3.21 -1.78 -5.17
CA ALA A 87 2.84 -3.18 -4.98
C ALA A 87 1.39 -3.31 -4.45
N CYS A 88 0.98 -2.44 -3.51
CA CYS A 88 -0.40 -2.36 -3.04
C CYS A 88 -1.38 -1.90 -4.14
N ILE A 89 -1.03 -0.87 -4.94
CA ILE A 89 -1.83 -0.40 -6.08
C ILE A 89 -2.07 -1.53 -7.11
N LYS A 90 -1.04 -2.34 -7.35
CA LYS A 90 -1.10 -3.48 -8.28
C LYS A 90 -1.70 -4.74 -7.65
N ASN A 91 -2.03 -4.70 -6.36
CA ASN A 91 -2.53 -5.84 -5.61
C ASN A 91 -1.59 -7.07 -5.69
N ASN A 92 -0.27 -6.81 -5.70
CA ASN A 92 0.75 -7.83 -5.92
C ASN A 92 1.38 -8.24 -4.59
N ILE A 93 0.89 -9.35 -4.03
CA ILE A 93 1.34 -9.91 -2.75
C ILE A 93 2.81 -10.32 -2.81
N GLU A 94 3.21 -10.98 -3.90
CA GLU A 94 4.56 -11.52 -4.07
C GLU A 94 5.63 -10.41 -4.01
N ILE A 95 5.37 -9.25 -4.64
CA ILE A 95 6.29 -8.10 -4.55
C ILE A 95 6.33 -7.53 -3.13
N ILE A 96 5.20 -7.53 -2.40
CA ILE A 96 5.17 -7.06 -1.01
C ILE A 96 6.02 -7.98 -0.11
N GLU A 97 5.90 -9.28 -0.28
CA GLU A 97 6.71 -10.26 0.46
C GLU A 97 8.20 -10.14 0.13
N LEU A 98 8.56 -9.96 -1.15
CA LEU A 98 9.92 -9.69 -1.57
C LEU A 98 10.49 -8.41 -0.94
N LEU A 99 9.71 -7.32 -0.91
CA LEU A 99 10.09 -6.06 -0.28
C LEU A 99 10.31 -6.22 1.22
N ILE A 100 9.39 -6.86 1.93
CA ILE A 100 9.51 -7.13 3.39
C ILE A 100 10.75 -7.98 3.67
N SER A 101 10.93 -9.08 2.93
CA SER A 101 12.06 -10.00 3.14
C SER A 101 13.41 -9.33 2.89
N TYR A 102 13.53 -8.50 1.85
CA TYR A 102 14.76 -7.75 1.60
C TYR A 102 14.95 -6.67 2.67
N ALA A 103 13.90 -5.94 3.05
CA ALA A 103 13.97 -4.91 4.07
C ALA A 103 14.48 -5.47 5.41
N ASP A 104 13.96 -6.61 5.86
CA ASP A 104 14.36 -7.25 7.11
C ASP A 104 15.82 -7.71 7.08
N ARG A 105 16.25 -8.33 5.98
CA ARG A 105 17.63 -8.80 5.82
C ARG A 105 18.65 -7.66 5.83
N HIS A 106 18.28 -6.51 5.27
CA HIS A 106 19.15 -5.34 5.15
C HIS A 106 18.89 -4.26 6.21
N GLN A 107 18.03 -4.55 7.20
CA GLN A 107 17.67 -3.63 8.29
C GLN A 107 17.13 -2.28 7.77
N ILE A 108 16.36 -2.32 6.69
CA ILE A 108 15.68 -1.16 6.11
C ILE A 108 14.27 -1.11 6.70
N THR A 109 13.86 0.03 7.25
CA THR A 109 12.47 0.24 7.68
C THR A 109 11.63 0.73 6.51
N LEU A 110 10.65 -0.06 6.07
CA LEU A 110 9.74 0.34 4.99
C LEU A 110 8.79 1.46 5.45
N ILE A 111 8.54 2.40 4.56
CA ILE A 111 7.57 3.47 4.78
C ILE A 111 6.14 2.93 4.56
N LEU A 112 5.31 2.93 5.61
CA LEU A 112 3.93 2.41 5.54
C LEU A 112 2.84 3.49 5.47
N ASN A 113 3.18 4.73 5.78
CA ASN A 113 2.22 5.80 6.05
C ASN A 113 2.36 7.02 5.14
N ASP A 114 3.43 7.11 4.36
CA ASP A 114 3.60 8.24 3.46
C ASP A 114 2.53 8.20 2.38
N LYS A 115 2.03 9.39 2.08
CA LYS A 115 1.04 9.59 1.03
C LYS A 115 1.72 9.77 -0.32
N SER A 116 1.11 9.25 -1.38
CA SER A 116 1.36 9.67 -2.76
C SER A 116 0.86 11.09 -2.99
N GLU A 117 1.09 11.64 -4.19
CA GLU A 117 0.51 12.93 -4.59
C GLU A 117 -1.03 12.98 -4.46
N LEU A 118 -1.73 11.86 -4.64
CA LEU A 118 -3.20 11.78 -4.49
C LEU A 118 -3.66 11.59 -3.04
N GLY A 119 -2.73 11.60 -2.08
CA GLY A 119 -3.04 11.38 -0.67
C GLY A 119 -3.20 9.90 -0.28
N ASP A 120 -2.99 8.96 -1.20
CA ASP A 120 -3.17 7.53 -0.95
C ASP A 120 -1.94 6.93 -0.25
N TYR A 121 -2.13 5.85 0.51
CA TYR A 121 -1.05 5.16 1.23
C TYR A 121 -1.28 3.63 1.24
N PRO A 122 -0.30 2.78 1.61
CA PRO A 122 -0.39 1.33 1.49
C PRO A 122 -1.65 0.68 2.07
N LEU A 123 -2.00 0.98 3.34
CA LEU A 123 -3.20 0.41 3.97
C LEU A 123 -4.49 0.87 3.29
N TYR A 124 -4.56 2.13 2.83
CA TYR A 124 -5.67 2.62 2.01
C TYR A 124 -5.85 1.74 0.76
N TRP A 125 -4.77 1.44 0.02
CA TRP A 125 -4.84 0.59 -1.17
C TRP A 125 -5.24 -0.85 -0.86
N ALA A 126 -4.76 -1.43 0.25
CA ALA A 126 -5.19 -2.75 0.69
C ALA A 126 -6.71 -2.82 0.89
N CYS A 127 -7.30 -1.82 1.56
CA CYS A 127 -8.75 -1.72 1.75
C CYS A 127 -9.48 -1.40 0.43
N ASN A 128 -8.93 -0.54 -0.43
CA ASN A 128 -9.55 -0.20 -1.72
C ASN A 128 -9.57 -1.39 -2.70
N LYS A 129 -8.55 -2.26 -2.64
CA LYS A 129 -8.48 -3.51 -3.39
C LYS A 129 -9.26 -4.65 -2.74
N ASP A 130 -9.80 -4.43 -1.55
CA ASP A 130 -10.48 -5.43 -0.74
C ASP A 130 -9.59 -6.66 -0.43
N ASN A 131 -8.27 -6.45 -0.32
CA ASN A 131 -7.31 -7.52 -0.14
C ASN A 131 -6.85 -7.60 1.32
N ILE A 132 -7.49 -8.50 2.07
CA ILE A 132 -7.20 -8.72 3.49
C ILE A 132 -5.81 -9.31 3.74
N GLU A 133 -5.25 -10.05 2.78
CA GLU A 133 -3.91 -10.63 2.90
C GLU A 133 -2.84 -9.54 2.88
N ILE A 134 -2.95 -8.59 1.94
CA ILE A 134 -2.09 -7.40 1.92
C ILE A 134 -2.24 -6.59 3.21
N ALA A 135 -3.48 -6.37 3.68
CA ALA A 135 -3.69 -5.65 4.94
C ALA A 135 -3.02 -6.35 6.14
N ASN A 136 -3.08 -7.68 6.20
CA ASN A 136 -2.38 -8.47 7.22
C ASN A 136 -0.87 -8.36 7.09
N LEU A 137 -0.29 -8.43 5.88
CA LEU A 137 1.14 -8.25 5.67
C LEU A 137 1.62 -6.88 6.18
N LEU A 138 0.89 -5.81 5.83
CA LEU A 138 1.19 -4.45 6.31
C LEU A 138 1.07 -4.32 7.83
N ILE A 139 0.01 -4.88 8.43
CA ILE A 139 -0.19 -4.86 9.89
C ILE A 139 0.89 -5.66 10.62
N ASN A 140 1.26 -6.83 10.11
CA ASN A 140 2.27 -7.68 10.71
C ASN A 140 3.65 -7.01 10.67
N TYR A 141 4.02 -6.45 9.52
CA TYR A 141 5.24 -5.66 9.38
C TYR A 141 5.22 -4.43 10.30
N ALA A 142 4.11 -3.68 10.34
CA ALA A 142 3.98 -2.54 11.24
C ALA A 142 4.19 -2.93 12.72
N ASN A 143 3.60 -4.06 13.15
CA ASN A 143 3.77 -4.57 14.50
C ASN A 143 5.21 -5.00 14.80
N SER A 144 5.89 -5.70 13.89
CA SER A 144 7.27 -6.19 14.11
C SER A 144 8.29 -5.04 14.13
N HIS A 145 8.04 -3.97 13.38
CA HIS A 145 8.92 -2.80 13.30
C HIS A 145 8.45 -1.61 14.15
N GLN A 146 7.43 -1.80 15.01
CA GLN A 146 6.91 -0.77 15.92
C GLN A 146 6.44 0.50 15.18
N ILE A 147 5.86 0.33 13.99
CA ILE A 147 5.28 1.40 13.18
C ILE A 147 3.78 1.47 13.51
N LEU A 148 3.30 2.66 13.84
CA LEU A 148 1.88 2.92 14.06
C LEU A 148 1.21 3.28 12.73
N LEU A 149 0.27 2.46 12.24
CA LEU A 149 -0.39 2.69 10.96
C LEU A 149 -1.42 3.82 11.03
N ASN A 150 -1.51 4.60 9.96
CA ASN A 150 -2.53 5.62 9.77
C ASN A 150 -3.88 4.97 9.41
N LEU A 151 -4.83 4.95 10.35
CA LEU A 151 -6.15 4.34 10.14
C LEU A 151 -7.24 5.31 9.64
N ASN A 152 -7.04 6.62 9.88
CA ASN A 152 -8.06 7.65 9.65
C ASN A 152 -7.60 8.75 8.70
N GLU A 153 -6.37 8.69 8.21
CA GLU A 153 -5.90 9.68 7.24
C GLU A 153 -6.71 9.54 5.94
N THR A 154 -7.10 10.68 5.39
CA THR A 154 -7.88 10.72 4.16
C THR A 154 -7.00 11.01 2.95
N ASN A 155 -7.38 10.47 1.80
CA ASN A 155 -6.81 10.86 0.51
C ASN A 155 -7.48 12.14 -0.04
N GLU A 156 -7.14 12.55 -1.26
CA GLU A 156 -7.76 13.72 -1.89
C GLU A 156 -9.28 13.59 -2.09
N LEU A 157 -9.86 12.39 -2.06
CA LEU A 157 -11.32 12.17 -2.14
C LEU A 157 -11.99 12.20 -0.77
N GLY A 158 -11.24 12.34 0.33
CA GLY A 158 -11.76 12.21 1.68
C GLY A 158 -11.99 10.75 2.08
N ASP A 159 -11.53 9.78 1.28
CA ASP A 159 -11.69 8.36 1.59
C ASP A 159 -10.58 7.88 2.53
N TYR A 160 -10.93 6.95 3.42
CA TYR A 160 -10.04 6.36 4.43
C TYR A 160 -10.33 4.85 4.63
N PRO A 161 -9.42 4.06 5.24
CA PRO A 161 -9.49 2.60 5.29
C PRO A 161 -10.83 2.01 5.76
N LEU A 162 -11.38 2.49 6.88
CA LEU A 162 -12.65 1.96 7.39
C LEU A 162 -13.82 2.27 6.43
N LEU A 163 -13.87 3.48 5.87
CA LEU A 163 -14.90 3.83 4.90
C LEU A 163 -14.85 2.91 3.68
N LEU A 164 -13.66 2.66 3.14
CA LEU A 164 -13.46 1.74 2.02
C LEU A 164 -13.90 0.31 2.37
N ALA A 165 -13.52 -0.21 3.54
CA ALA A 165 -13.91 -1.55 3.96
C ALA A 165 -15.44 -1.69 4.08
N CYS A 166 -16.13 -0.66 4.58
CA CYS A 166 -17.60 -0.60 4.60
C CYS A 166 -18.20 -0.52 3.20
N ARG A 167 -17.63 0.30 2.30
CA ARG A 167 -18.05 0.39 0.89
C ARG A 167 -17.90 -0.94 0.16
N LYS A 168 -16.81 -1.68 0.41
CA LYS A 168 -16.58 -3.03 -0.12
C LYS A 168 -17.44 -4.11 0.54
N ASN A 169 -18.19 -3.75 1.57
CA ASN A 169 -19.02 -4.68 2.33
C ASN A 169 -18.21 -5.82 2.97
N ASN A 170 -16.93 -5.58 3.29
CA ASN A 170 -16.02 -6.60 3.79
C ASN A 170 -15.94 -6.56 5.33
N TYR A 171 -16.71 -7.45 5.94
CA TYR A 171 -16.81 -7.61 7.38
C TYR A 171 -15.47 -7.99 8.04
N ASP A 172 -14.67 -8.83 7.41
CA ASP A 172 -13.40 -9.30 7.98
C ASP A 172 -12.32 -8.20 7.93
N MET A 173 -12.28 -7.41 6.85
CA MET A 173 -11.43 -6.22 6.77
C MET A 173 -11.79 -5.21 7.86
N ILE A 174 -13.08 -4.98 8.12
CA ILE A 174 -13.54 -4.09 9.19
C ILE A 174 -13.06 -4.61 10.56
N LYS A 175 -13.23 -5.90 10.85
CA LYS A 175 -12.72 -6.48 12.10
C LYS A 175 -11.21 -6.37 12.24
N LEU A 176 -10.48 -6.56 11.13
CA LEU A 176 -9.03 -6.42 11.13
C LEU A 176 -8.60 -5.00 11.53
N LEU A 177 -9.23 -3.98 10.93
CA LEU A 177 -8.98 -2.57 11.29
C LEU A 177 -9.36 -2.26 12.74
N MET A 178 -10.52 -2.75 13.21
CA MET A 178 -10.96 -2.58 14.60
C MET A 178 -9.99 -3.23 15.59
N SER A 179 -9.58 -4.48 15.33
CA SER A 179 -8.65 -5.23 16.18
C SER A 179 -7.29 -4.54 16.26
N TYR A 180 -6.78 -4.03 15.13
CA TYR A 180 -5.55 -3.24 15.11
C TYR A 180 -5.72 -1.95 15.92
N SER A 181 -6.83 -1.22 15.74
CA SER A 181 -7.10 0.02 16.48
C SER A 181 -7.14 -0.22 17.99
N GLU A 182 -7.83 -1.26 18.44
CA GLU A 182 -7.98 -1.60 19.86
C GLU A 182 -6.63 -2.02 20.48
N LYS A 183 -5.87 -2.84 19.77
CA LYS A 183 -4.53 -3.28 20.20
C LYS A 183 -3.59 -2.09 20.44
N HIS A 184 -3.67 -1.08 19.57
CA HIS A 184 -2.80 0.10 19.61
C HIS A 184 -3.44 1.33 20.26
N GLN A 185 -4.60 1.16 20.90
CA GLN A 185 -5.33 2.23 21.60
C GLN A 185 -5.64 3.44 20.69
N LEU A 186 -5.91 3.16 19.42
CA LEU A 186 -6.37 4.12 18.42
C LEU A 186 -7.90 4.09 18.33
N LEU A 187 -8.49 5.23 17.97
CA LEU A 187 -9.91 5.34 17.68
C LEU A 187 -10.13 5.44 16.17
N LEU A 188 -10.97 4.57 15.61
CA LEU A 188 -11.38 4.67 14.21
C LEU A 188 -12.36 5.82 14.00
N ASN A 189 -12.27 6.48 12.85
CA ASN A 189 -13.23 7.51 12.48
C ASN A 189 -14.53 6.91 11.96
N LEU A 190 -15.63 7.11 12.68
CA LEU A 190 -16.94 6.54 12.34
C LEU A 190 -17.87 7.53 11.61
N ASN A 191 -17.56 8.83 11.62
CA ASN A 191 -18.47 9.88 11.18
C ASN A 191 -17.88 10.86 10.16
N GLU A 192 -16.57 10.81 9.90
CA GLU A 192 -15.98 11.65 8.86
C GLU A 192 -16.54 11.28 7.49
N LYS A 193 -16.92 12.32 6.78
CA LYS A 193 -17.49 12.22 5.45
C LYS A 193 -16.41 12.41 4.42
N ASN A 194 -16.42 11.56 3.40
CA ASN A 194 -15.66 11.84 2.19
C ASN A 194 -16.28 12.99 1.38
N LYS A 195 -15.70 13.32 0.22
CA LYS A 195 -16.20 14.39 -0.65
C LYS A 195 -17.64 14.19 -1.15
N ASP A 196 -18.15 12.96 -1.12
CA ASP A 196 -19.51 12.59 -1.50
C ASP A 196 -20.50 12.66 -0.32
N GLY A 197 -20.02 12.97 0.89
CA GLY A 197 -20.84 12.97 2.09
C GLY A 197 -21.02 11.59 2.71
N LEU A 198 -20.31 10.57 2.23
CA LEU A 198 -20.40 9.18 2.68
C LEU A 198 -19.49 8.90 3.87
N TYR A 199 -19.96 8.08 4.79
CA TYR A 199 -19.28 7.68 6.02
C TYR A 199 -19.61 6.21 6.35
N PRO A 200 -18.83 5.51 7.20
CA PRO A 200 -18.82 4.04 7.29
C PRO A 200 -20.20 3.39 7.49
N ILE A 201 -21.00 3.90 8.42
CA ILE A 201 -22.32 3.31 8.71
C ILE A 201 -23.34 3.58 7.60
N LEU A 202 -23.22 4.70 6.88
CA LEU A 202 -24.07 4.99 5.72
C LEU A 202 -23.78 4.03 4.56
N GLU A 203 -22.50 3.77 4.26
CA GLU A 203 -22.10 2.75 3.26
C GLU A 203 -22.62 1.36 3.63
N ALA A 204 -22.50 0.96 4.90
CA ALA A 204 -23.01 -0.32 5.38
C ALA A 204 -24.53 -0.45 5.21
N THR A 205 -25.26 0.65 5.42
CA THR A 205 -26.71 0.72 5.19
C THR A 205 -27.06 0.62 3.72
N TYR A 206 -26.33 1.30 2.82
CA TYR A 206 -26.53 1.16 1.38
C TYR A 206 -26.31 -0.26 0.88
N ASN A 207 -25.31 -0.93 1.44
CA ASN A 207 -25.05 -2.34 1.18
C ASN A 207 -26.10 -3.27 1.83
N LYS A 208 -27.04 -2.72 2.60
CA LYS A 208 -28.09 -3.46 3.35
C LYS A 208 -27.51 -4.55 4.25
N ASN A 209 -26.29 -4.34 4.76
CA ASN A 209 -25.60 -5.31 5.59
C ASN A 209 -25.79 -4.98 7.08
N SER A 210 -26.83 -5.59 7.66
CA SER A 210 -27.15 -5.41 9.08
C SER A 210 -26.04 -5.85 10.02
N GLU A 211 -25.20 -6.80 9.64
CA GLU A 211 -24.12 -7.30 10.49
C GLU A 211 -22.97 -6.29 10.59
N ILE A 212 -22.62 -5.62 9.48
CA ILE A 212 -21.66 -4.51 9.53
C ILE A 212 -22.23 -3.33 10.32
N VAL A 213 -23.51 -2.98 10.11
CA VAL A 213 -24.16 -1.90 10.87
C VAL A 213 -24.11 -2.18 12.38
N LYS A 214 -24.47 -3.40 12.81
CA LYS A 214 -24.36 -3.83 14.20
C LYS A 214 -22.92 -3.74 14.70
N LEU A 215 -21.94 -4.22 13.92
CA LEU A 215 -20.53 -4.20 14.28
C LEU A 215 -20.02 -2.77 14.53
N LEU A 216 -20.39 -1.81 13.68
CA LEU A 216 -20.03 -0.40 13.84
C LEU A 216 -20.68 0.22 15.09
N ILE A 217 -21.95 -0.10 15.37
CA ILE A 217 -22.66 0.34 16.59
C ILE A 217 -22.01 -0.24 17.85
N GLU A 218 -21.63 -1.51 17.83
CA GLU A 218 -20.96 -2.16 18.95
C GLU A 218 -19.58 -1.56 19.20
N TYR A 219 -18.79 -1.33 18.14
CA TYR A 219 -17.50 -0.64 18.26
C TYR A 219 -17.67 0.79 18.81
N SER A 220 -18.67 1.55 18.33
CA SER A 220 -18.90 2.92 18.81
C SER A 220 -19.26 2.95 20.30
N LYS A 221 -20.14 2.03 20.75
CA LYS A 221 -20.51 1.91 22.17
C LYS A 221 -19.31 1.54 23.04
N ARG A 222 -18.49 0.56 22.63
CA ARG A 222 -17.30 0.15 23.38
C ARG A 222 -16.28 1.28 23.53
N ASN A 223 -16.17 2.14 22.53
CA ASN A 223 -15.21 3.26 22.50
C ASN A 223 -15.82 4.62 22.86
N ASN A 224 -17.06 4.64 23.38
CA ASN A 224 -17.79 5.87 23.74
C ASN A 224 -17.89 6.92 22.60
N GLN A 225 -17.98 6.46 21.35
CA GLN A 225 -18.16 7.32 20.18
C GLN A 225 -19.66 7.44 19.83
N VAL A 226 -20.11 8.68 19.65
CA VAL A 226 -21.46 8.99 19.18
C VAL A 226 -21.52 8.80 17.66
N LEU A 227 -22.51 8.06 17.15
CA LEU A 227 -22.71 7.87 15.71
C LEU A 227 -23.68 8.90 15.14
N ASN A 228 -23.35 9.42 13.97
CA ASN A 228 -24.22 10.34 13.22
C ASN A 228 -25.27 9.54 12.44
N LEU A 229 -26.39 9.20 13.09
CA LEU A 229 -27.43 8.34 12.49
C LEU A 229 -28.45 9.08 11.61
N ASN A 230 -28.53 10.41 11.72
CA ASN A 230 -29.57 11.22 11.07
C ASN A 230 -29.01 12.15 9.99
N GLU A 231 -27.72 12.03 9.68
CA GLU A 231 -27.09 12.91 8.70
C GLU A 231 -27.31 12.41 7.28
N LYS A 232 -27.40 13.36 6.35
CA LYS A 232 -27.54 13.09 4.93
C LYS A 232 -26.19 13.11 4.23
N ASP A 233 -26.08 12.32 3.16
CA ASP A 233 -25.04 12.51 2.15
C ASP A 233 -25.37 13.69 1.22
N ASN A 234 -24.50 13.93 0.24
CA ASN A 234 -24.68 15.00 -0.73
C ASN A 234 -25.87 14.78 -1.68
N TRP A 235 -26.46 13.58 -1.69
CA TRP A 235 -27.64 13.23 -2.48
C TRP A 235 -28.94 13.28 -1.66
N GLY A 236 -28.87 13.61 -0.36
CA GLY A 236 -30.01 13.80 0.51
C GLY A 236 -30.55 12.53 1.18
N ASN A 237 -29.86 11.41 1.03
CA ASN A 237 -30.20 10.12 1.61
C ASN A 237 -29.70 10.03 3.06
N TYR A 238 -30.42 9.30 3.92
CA TYR A 238 -30.06 9.07 5.33
C TYR A 238 -30.05 7.57 5.64
N ILE A 239 -29.61 7.19 6.84
CA ILE A 239 -29.47 5.78 7.27
C ILE A 239 -30.83 5.06 7.44
N LEU A 240 -31.93 5.80 7.59
CA LEU A 240 -33.27 5.29 7.94
C LEU A 240 -34.31 5.59 6.85
#